data_AF-A0A9D2NX74-F1
#
_entry.id   AF-A0A9D2NX74-F1
#
_cell.length_a   1.000
_cell.length_b   1.000
_cell.length_c   1.000
_cell.angle_alpha   90.00
_cell.angle_beta   90.00
_cell.angle_gamma   90.00
#
_symmetry.space_group_name_H-M   'P 1'
#
loop_
_entity.id
_entity.type
_entity.pdbx_description
1 polymer ?
#
loop_
_entity_poly.entity_id
_entity_poly.type
_entity_poly.pdbx_seq_one_letter_code
_entity_poly.pdbx_strand_id
1 'polypeptide(L)'
;MERTPEEERIFRALSSIQTPDFDIEEAVRQRREQKPAPGRRPLPKAALLCACLLLALMAGAAAAGLSGGWTWFFEGVPEGAVTTVEVSQTCGDYTLTLEEAIVDRRGAVFLLALTRADGGAVDPEAELRRNTVDFRVLVDGVWLTGSMHDEEPVLSADGKTLYFCMEFRDMGWREVRSLLDGTITFQAGGVAKAPEEPLTGTVDLAPLAEREVPSLERERTREDAAQAVEQQDIALPLSQDHLFPRYQVRGAYVQEGTLAVVVSQGESGQVERSGALACAGVTAGALTDSRTGQQYLCTGAEGFPLSDGTWVMAFSFAG
;
A
#
# COMPACT_ATOMS: atom_id res chain seq x y z
N MET A 1 9.62 33.06 -16.65
CA MET A 1 10.01 33.77 -15.42
C MET A 1 11.50 33.55 -15.26
N GLU A 2 12.30 34.62 -15.21
CA GLU A 2 13.76 34.48 -15.08
C GLU A 2 14.11 34.05 -13.65
N ARG A 3 14.98 33.04 -13.52
CA ARG A 3 15.46 32.57 -12.21
C ARG A 3 16.31 33.67 -11.58
N THR A 4 16.14 33.87 -10.29
CA THR A 4 16.99 34.77 -9.52
C THR A 4 18.44 34.25 -9.53
N PRO A 5 19.44 35.12 -9.29
CA PRO A 5 20.85 34.71 -9.29
C PRO A 5 21.17 33.59 -8.29
N GLU A 6 20.41 33.50 -7.21
CA GLU A 6 20.54 32.46 -6.19
C GLU A 6 19.91 31.13 -6.65
N GLU A 7 18.72 31.19 -7.25
CA GLU A 7 18.08 30.02 -7.89
C GLU A 7 18.91 29.46 -9.05
N GLU A 8 19.54 30.32 -9.86
CA GLU A 8 20.43 29.90 -10.95
C GLU A 8 21.70 29.22 -10.42
N ARG A 9 22.20 29.66 -9.25
CA ARG A 9 23.37 29.07 -8.59
C ARG A 9 23.04 27.70 -8.00
N ILE A 10 21.88 27.56 -7.37
CA ILE A 10 21.36 26.29 -6.84
C ILE A 10 21.05 25.32 -8.00
N PHE A 11 20.38 25.80 -9.05
CA PHE A 11 20.07 24.99 -10.23
C PHE A 11 21.33 24.45 -10.90
N ARG A 12 22.39 25.28 -11.08
CA ARG A 12 23.68 24.81 -11.61
C ARG A 12 24.40 23.82 -10.69
N ALA A 13 24.31 24.01 -9.37
CA ALA A 13 24.89 23.06 -8.43
C ALA A 13 24.20 21.69 -8.53
N LEU A 14 22.86 21.66 -8.56
CA LEU A 14 22.07 20.43 -8.62
C LEU A 14 22.13 19.74 -10.00
N SER A 15 22.14 20.51 -11.10
CA SER A 15 22.25 19.96 -12.47
C SER A 15 23.65 19.40 -12.82
N SER A 16 24.64 19.63 -11.96
CA SER A 16 25.99 19.05 -12.09
C SER A 16 26.13 17.69 -11.38
N ILE A 17 25.14 17.31 -10.57
CA ILE A 17 25.12 16.00 -9.89
C ILE A 17 24.61 14.98 -10.91
N GLN A 18 25.48 14.07 -11.33
CA GLN A 18 25.06 12.88 -12.06
C GLN A 18 24.53 11.86 -11.04
N THR A 19 23.21 11.74 -10.95
CA THR A 19 22.58 10.61 -10.28
C THR A 19 22.73 9.38 -11.18
N PRO A 20 23.44 8.32 -10.77
CA PRO A 20 23.54 7.12 -11.59
C PRO A 20 22.16 6.45 -11.70
N ASP A 21 21.85 5.97 -12.91
CA ASP A 21 20.67 5.14 -13.17
C ASP A 21 20.79 3.86 -12.32
N PHE A 22 19.88 3.66 -11.37
CA PHE A 22 19.82 2.43 -10.56
C PHE A 22 18.63 1.61 -11.06
N ASP A 23 18.94 0.45 -11.66
CA ASP A 23 17.93 -0.47 -12.18
C ASP A 23 17.30 -1.26 -11.01
N ILE A 24 16.25 -0.67 -10.43
CA ILE A 24 15.47 -1.27 -9.34
C ILE A 24 14.92 -2.64 -9.75
N GLU A 25 14.52 -2.80 -11.01
CA GLU A 25 13.97 -4.06 -11.51
C GLU A 25 15.02 -5.18 -11.50
N GLU A 26 16.25 -4.89 -11.93
CA GLU A 26 17.35 -5.86 -11.88
C GLU A 26 17.80 -6.18 -10.45
N ALA A 27 17.88 -5.17 -9.57
CA ALA A 27 18.23 -5.39 -8.17
C ALA A 27 17.20 -6.30 -7.47
N VAL A 28 15.91 -6.08 -7.73
CA VAL A 28 14.82 -6.93 -7.21
C VAL A 28 14.86 -8.32 -7.84
N ARG A 29 15.15 -8.45 -9.15
CA ARG A 29 15.27 -9.74 -9.84
C ARG A 29 16.44 -10.57 -9.30
N GLN A 30 17.62 -9.99 -9.16
CA GLN A 30 18.79 -10.67 -8.62
C GLN A 30 18.54 -11.17 -7.19
N ARG A 31 17.84 -10.37 -6.38
CA ARG A 31 17.46 -10.81 -5.02
C ARG A 31 16.47 -11.98 -5.03
N ARG A 32 15.50 -11.99 -5.96
CA ARG A 32 14.56 -13.12 -6.13
C ARG A 32 15.28 -14.42 -6.50
N GLU A 33 16.30 -14.33 -7.33
CA GLU A 33 17.10 -15.49 -7.77
C GLU A 33 18.02 -16.02 -6.66
N GLN A 34 18.39 -15.18 -5.70
CA GLN A 34 19.23 -15.55 -4.56
C GLN A 34 18.48 -16.20 -3.40
N LYS A 35 17.14 -16.17 -3.36
CA LYS A 35 16.34 -16.73 -2.25
C LYS A 35 16.12 -18.23 -2.46
N PRO A 36 16.73 -19.14 -1.66
CA PRO A 36 16.36 -20.55 -1.68
C PRO A 36 14.97 -20.71 -1.03
N ALA A 37 14.22 -21.74 -1.44
CA ALA A 37 12.94 -22.13 -0.83
C ALA A 37 13.05 -22.22 0.72
N PRO A 38 11.98 -21.91 1.48
CA PRO A 38 12.07 -21.65 2.91
C PRO A 38 12.54 -22.89 3.66
N GLY A 39 13.81 -22.86 4.07
CA GLY A 39 14.52 -23.96 4.70
C GLY A 39 15.49 -23.44 5.75
N ARG A 40 14.98 -23.31 6.98
CA ARG A 40 15.67 -23.25 8.28
C ARG A 40 17.23 -23.30 8.32
N ARG A 41 17.78 -22.30 9.04
CA ARG A 41 19.02 -22.26 9.88
C ARG A 41 20.33 -21.78 9.21
N PRO A 42 21.40 -21.48 10.00
CA PRO A 42 21.51 -20.53 11.12
C PRO A 42 22.68 -19.53 10.91
N LEU A 43 22.69 -18.40 11.64
CA LEU A 43 23.77 -17.39 11.60
C LEU A 43 25.12 -17.92 12.15
N PRO A 44 26.27 -17.53 11.54
CA PRO A 44 27.53 -17.47 12.25
C PRO A 44 27.93 -16.01 12.54
N LYS A 45 28.33 -15.77 13.78
CA LYS A 45 28.98 -14.54 14.27
C LYS A 45 30.35 -14.38 13.59
N ALA A 46 30.64 -13.22 13.01
CA ALA A 46 31.96 -12.54 13.07
C ALA A 46 32.04 -11.29 12.17
N ALA A 47 32.75 -10.27 12.68
CA ALA A 47 33.52 -9.23 11.96
C ALA A 47 32.72 -8.05 11.32
N LEU A 48 33.14 -6.77 11.37
CA LEU A 48 34.31 -6.09 11.94
C LEU A 48 34.06 -4.55 11.96
N LEU A 49 34.91 -3.84 12.70
CA LEU A 49 35.03 -2.38 12.91
C LEU A 49 35.41 -1.52 11.67
N CYS A 50 35.05 -0.21 11.73
CA CYS A 50 35.80 1.03 11.39
C CYS A 50 34.88 2.10 10.73
N ALA A 51 34.93 3.43 10.92
CA ALA A 51 35.65 4.37 11.78
C ALA A 51 34.95 5.77 11.66
N CYS A 52 35.15 6.65 12.64
CA CYS A 52 34.46 7.94 12.83
C CYS A 52 35.07 9.17 12.09
N LEU A 53 34.35 10.32 12.15
CA LEU A 53 34.79 11.75 12.23
C LEU A 53 35.05 12.51 10.88
N LEU A 54 34.55 13.71 10.51
CA LEU A 54 34.16 14.97 11.22
C LEU A 54 33.29 15.98 10.39
N LEU A 55 32.34 16.62 11.09
CA LEU A 55 32.02 18.09 11.23
C LEU A 55 31.28 18.96 10.18
N ALA A 56 30.01 19.23 10.48
CA ALA A 56 29.37 20.49 10.94
C ALA A 56 29.37 21.82 10.12
N LEU A 57 28.14 22.42 10.10
CA LEU A 57 27.67 23.80 9.83
C LEU A 57 27.19 24.06 8.39
N MET A 58 25.90 24.33 8.10
CA MET A 58 25.05 25.42 8.61
C MET A 58 23.53 25.11 8.50
N ALA A 59 22.82 25.35 9.59
CA ALA A 59 21.39 25.65 9.77
C ALA A 59 20.30 24.95 8.91
N GLY A 60 19.55 24.04 9.56
CA GLY A 60 18.10 23.97 9.39
C GLY A 60 17.47 22.71 8.78
N ALA A 61 18.18 21.59 8.70
CA ALA A 61 17.59 20.27 8.50
C ALA A 61 18.47 19.29 9.28
N ALA A 62 17.88 18.37 10.04
CA ALA A 62 18.63 17.31 10.68
C ALA A 62 19.37 16.54 9.57
N ALA A 63 20.70 16.52 9.63
CA ALA A 63 21.48 15.64 8.79
C ALA A 63 21.29 14.21 9.33
N ALA A 64 20.19 13.57 8.96
CA ALA A 64 20.06 12.14 9.08
C ALA A 64 21.00 11.51 8.07
N GLY A 65 22.13 11.01 8.57
CA GLY A 65 22.93 10.05 7.84
C GLY A 65 22.05 8.86 7.49
N LEU A 66 22.33 8.23 6.34
CA LEU A 66 21.61 7.05 5.89
C LEU A 66 21.45 6.06 7.05
N SER A 67 20.22 5.59 7.28
CA SER A 67 19.87 4.73 8.41
C SER A 67 20.65 3.40 8.39
N GLY A 68 21.25 3.07 7.23
CA GLY A 68 21.80 1.75 6.93
C GLY A 68 20.72 0.69 6.78
N GLY A 69 19.43 1.03 6.98
CA GLY A 69 18.33 0.09 7.00
C GLY A 69 18.08 -0.59 5.67
N TRP A 70 18.43 0.08 4.56
CA TRP A 70 18.45 -0.53 3.23
C TRP A 70 19.29 -1.80 3.16
N THR A 71 20.40 -1.87 3.90
CA THR A 71 21.29 -3.05 3.88
C THR A 71 20.65 -4.30 4.46
N TRP A 72 19.56 -4.16 5.22
CA TRP A 72 18.78 -5.31 5.71
C TRP A 72 17.92 -5.93 4.60
N PHE A 73 17.52 -5.15 3.60
CA PHE A 73 16.60 -5.58 2.55
C PHE A 73 17.32 -5.82 1.21
N PHE A 74 18.31 -4.98 0.88
CA PHE A 74 19.06 -5.03 -0.37
C PHE A 74 20.57 -4.92 -0.11
N GLU A 75 21.35 -5.75 -0.80
CA GLU A 75 22.80 -5.60 -0.83
C GLU A 75 23.20 -4.64 -1.97
N GLY A 76 24.12 -3.71 -1.69
CA GLY A 76 24.75 -2.91 -2.74
C GLY A 76 23.94 -1.74 -3.30
N VAL A 77 22.92 -1.25 -2.59
CA VAL A 77 22.23 0.01 -2.95
C VAL A 77 23.25 1.16 -2.96
N PRO A 78 23.43 1.89 -4.08
CA PRO A 78 24.32 3.03 -4.12
C PRO A 78 23.84 4.11 -3.15
N GLU A 79 24.72 4.63 -2.29
CA GLU A 79 24.36 5.70 -1.34
C GLU A 79 23.74 6.92 -2.04
N GLY A 80 24.19 7.23 -3.26
CA GLY A 80 23.66 8.33 -4.07
C GLY A 80 22.29 8.10 -4.71
N ALA A 81 21.73 6.88 -4.61
CA ALA A 81 20.37 6.56 -5.07
C ALA A 81 19.33 6.70 -3.94
N VAL A 82 19.78 6.87 -2.70
CA VAL A 82 18.90 6.99 -1.53
C VAL A 82 18.68 8.45 -1.18
N THR A 83 17.41 8.81 -1.02
CA THR A 83 16.99 10.12 -0.51
C THR A 83 16.41 9.96 0.89
N THR A 84 16.97 10.66 1.87
CA THR A 84 16.37 10.80 3.20
C THR A 84 15.11 11.64 3.12
N VAL A 85 14.01 11.16 3.70
CA VAL A 85 12.68 11.79 3.64
C VAL A 85 12.21 12.25 5.02
N GLU A 86 12.33 11.41 6.05
CA GLU A 86 11.95 11.67 7.45
C GLU A 86 10.52 12.22 7.67
N VAL A 87 9.57 11.85 6.79
CA VAL A 87 8.17 12.24 6.96
C VAL A 87 7.49 11.23 7.87
N SER A 88 6.95 11.70 8.99
CA SER A 88 6.28 10.84 9.97
C SER A 88 4.83 11.22 10.18
N GLN A 89 4.01 10.23 10.50
CA GLN A 89 2.65 10.43 10.96
C GLN A 89 2.35 9.49 12.12
N THR A 90 1.83 10.06 13.21
CA THR A 90 1.37 9.33 14.38
C THR A 90 -0.12 9.04 14.26
N CYS A 91 -0.51 7.80 14.52
CA CYS A 91 -1.90 7.42 14.65
C CYS A 91 -2.07 6.33 15.72
N GLY A 92 -2.89 6.63 16.72
CA GLY A 92 -2.97 5.82 17.93
C GLY A 92 -1.62 5.84 18.68
N ASP A 93 -1.18 4.67 19.13
CA ASP A 93 0.04 4.51 19.92
C ASP A 93 1.31 4.38 19.08
N TYR A 94 1.21 4.55 17.76
CA TYR A 94 2.30 4.30 16.84
C TYR A 94 2.56 5.49 15.92
N THR A 95 3.83 5.64 15.56
CA THR A 95 4.32 6.56 14.55
C THR A 95 4.93 5.76 13.42
N LEU A 96 4.41 5.96 12.20
CA LEU A 96 5.01 5.43 10.99
C LEU A 96 5.79 6.56 10.30
N THR A 97 7.07 6.31 10.05
CA THR A 97 7.98 7.24 9.39
C THR A 97 8.39 6.67 8.03
N LEU A 98 8.27 7.48 6.99
CA LEU A 98 8.99 7.29 5.74
C LEU A 98 10.41 7.82 5.93
N GLU A 99 11.34 6.93 6.25
CA GLU A 99 12.73 7.26 6.56
C GLU A 99 13.45 7.68 5.29
N GLU A 100 13.42 6.80 4.28
CA GLU A 100 14.23 6.91 3.09
C GLU A 100 13.45 6.41 1.87
N ALA A 101 13.83 6.92 0.69
CA ALA A 101 13.24 6.55 -0.59
C ALA A 101 14.32 6.36 -1.66
N ILE A 102 14.10 5.38 -2.54
CA ILE A 102 14.77 5.25 -3.83
C ILE A 102 13.68 5.44 -4.87
N VAL A 103 13.84 6.40 -5.78
CA VAL A 103 12.82 6.72 -6.79
C VAL A 103 13.47 6.75 -8.16
N ASP A 104 12.86 6.08 -9.12
CA ASP A 104 13.16 6.22 -10.53
C ASP A 104 11.93 6.79 -11.28
N ARG A 105 11.99 6.85 -12.61
CA ARG A 105 10.91 7.44 -13.42
C ARG A 105 9.58 6.69 -13.29
N ARG A 106 9.60 5.38 -13.05
CA ARG A 106 8.47 4.45 -13.11
C ARG A 106 8.20 3.69 -11.81
N GLY A 107 9.09 3.79 -10.82
CA GLY A 107 8.97 3.04 -9.59
C GLY A 107 9.62 3.73 -8.41
N ALA A 108 9.23 3.29 -7.22
CA ALA A 108 9.81 3.73 -5.98
C ALA A 108 9.98 2.55 -5.03
N VAL A 109 10.99 2.64 -4.18
CA VAL A 109 11.13 1.79 -3.01
C VAL A 109 11.21 2.70 -1.79
N PHE A 110 10.44 2.38 -0.76
CA PHE A 110 10.40 3.14 0.49
C PHE A 110 10.84 2.29 1.66
N LEU A 111 11.71 2.87 2.50
CA LEU A 111 12.03 2.34 3.81
C LEU A 111 11.14 3.04 4.83
N LEU A 112 10.33 2.24 5.52
CA LEU A 112 9.43 2.70 6.56
C LEU A 112 9.92 2.22 7.92
N ALA A 113 9.80 3.06 8.94
CA ALA A 113 10.07 2.73 10.32
C ALA A 113 8.80 2.90 11.16
N LEU A 114 8.38 1.83 11.82
CA LEU A 114 7.29 1.84 12.78
C LEU A 114 7.86 1.89 14.20
N THR A 115 7.43 2.89 14.96
CA THR A 115 7.81 3.08 16.36
C THR A 115 6.57 3.32 17.22
N ARG A 116 6.68 3.09 18.53
CA ARG A 116 5.63 3.51 19.46
C ARG A 116 5.78 4.97 19.85
N ALA A 117 4.67 5.69 19.94
CA ALA A 117 4.61 7.10 20.32
C ALA A 117 5.15 7.34 21.75
N ASP A 118 5.12 6.32 22.63
CA ASP A 118 5.67 6.37 23.97
C ASP A 118 7.16 5.97 24.06
N GLY A 119 7.80 5.63 22.93
CA GLY A 119 9.19 5.18 22.86
C GLY A 119 9.44 3.77 23.44
N GLY A 120 8.37 3.03 23.74
CA GLY A 120 8.40 1.64 24.19
C GLY A 120 8.75 0.65 23.08
N ALA A 121 8.83 -0.63 23.46
CA ALA A 121 9.06 -1.71 22.50
C ALA A 121 7.86 -1.87 21.53
N VAL A 122 8.14 -2.03 20.25
CA VAL A 122 7.15 -2.26 19.19
C VAL A 122 6.68 -3.72 19.22
N ASP A 123 5.41 -3.98 18.89
CA ASP A 123 4.94 -5.37 18.68
C ASP A 123 5.64 -5.93 17.44
N PRO A 124 6.45 -7.01 17.53
CA PRO A 124 7.12 -7.58 16.37
C PRO A 124 6.15 -8.21 15.36
N GLU A 125 4.92 -8.48 15.78
CA GLU A 125 3.85 -9.01 14.92
C GLU A 125 3.02 -7.87 14.28
N ALA A 126 3.44 -6.60 14.42
CA ALA A 126 2.81 -5.51 13.70
C ALA A 126 3.16 -5.62 12.20
N GLU A 127 2.16 -5.80 11.34
CA GLU A 127 2.38 -5.86 9.89
C GLU A 127 2.06 -4.50 9.22
N LEU A 128 2.59 -4.23 8.04
CA LEU A 128 2.07 -3.17 7.13
C LEU A 128 1.13 -3.74 6.06
N ARG A 129 0.74 -5.01 6.20
CA ARG A 129 -0.01 -5.75 5.18
C ARG A 129 -1.48 -5.82 5.52
N ARG A 130 -2.30 -5.28 4.61
CA ARG A 130 -3.74 -5.53 4.43
C ARG A 130 -4.67 -5.29 5.64
N ASN A 131 -4.23 -5.25 6.89
CA ASN A 131 -5.13 -5.26 8.06
C ASN A 131 -4.65 -4.47 9.28
N THR A 132 -3.44 -3.91 9.27
CA THR A 132 -2.82 -3.35 10.48
C THR A 132 -2.27 -1.95 10.34
N VAL A 133 -1.71 -1.54 9.20
CA VAL A 133 -1.39 -0.13 9.00
C VAL A 133 -1.90 0.33 7.65
N ASP A 134 -2.87 1.24 7.65
CA ASP A 134 -3.24 1.95 6.44
C ASP A 134 -2.22 3.06 6.24
N PHE A 135 -1.50 2.99 5.14
CA PHE A 135 -0.70 4.10 4.67
C PHE A 135 -0.81 4.21 3.16
N ARG A 136 -0.66 5.43 2.68
CA ARG A 136 -0.85 5.84 1.30
C ARG A 136 0.35 6.65 0.89
N VAL A 137 0.71 6.42 -0.36
CA VAL A 137 1.62 7.29 -1.07
C VAL A 137 0.85 7.86 -2.25
N LEU A 138 0.76 9.18 -2.30
CA LEU A 138 0.16 9.91 -3.40
C LEU A 138 1.25 10.64 -4.17
N VAL A 139 1.06 10.79 -5.48
CA VAL A 139 1.91 11.60 -6.35
C VAL A 139 1.03 12.60 -7.06
N ASP A 140 1.27 13.89 -6.78
CA ASP A 140 0.41 14.98 -7.25
C ASP A 140 -1.08 14.75 -6.91
N GLY A 141 -1.35 14.12 -5.76
CA GLY A 141 -2.70 13.78 -5.30
C GLY A 141 -3.27 12.47 -5.88
N VAL A 142 -2.57 11.80 -6.79
CA VAL A 142 -2.97 10.49 -7.33
C VAL A 142 -2.41 9.38 -6.45
N TRP A 143 -3.27 8.49 -5.95
CA TRP A 143 -2.84 7.36 -5.14
C TRP A 143 -2.04 6.35 -5.97
N LEU A 144 -0.81 6.05 -5.52
CA LEU A 144 -0.02 4.98 -6.09
C LEU A 144 -0.49 3.64 -5.55
N THR A 145 -1.04 2.81 -6.43
CA THR A 145 -1.22 1.39 -6.17
C THR A 145 0.10 0.67 -6.44
N GLY A 146 0.71 0.11 -5.40
CA GLY A 146 1.96 -0.66 -5.49
C GLY A 146 1.76 -2.13 -5.14
N SER A 147 2.60 -3.01 -5.69
CA SER A 147 2.72 -4.38 -5.20
C SER A 147 3.60 -4.38 -3.95
N MET A 148 3.00 -4.44 -2.75
CA MET A 148 3.77 -4.63 -1.52
C MET A 148 4.57 -5.92 -1.63
N HIS A 149 5.89 -5.83 -1.66
CA HIS A 149 6.74 -7.02 -1.59
C HIS A 149 6.71 -7.61 -0.17
N ASP A 150 6.60 -8.94 -0.11
CA ASP A 150 6.56 -9.74 1.11
C ASP A 150 7.98 -9.96 1.65
N GLU A 151 8.76 -8.90 1.85
CA GLU A 151 9.93 -9.04 2.72
C GLU A 151 9.48 -8.96 4.18
N GLU A 152 9.99 -9.89 4.99
CA GLU A 152 9.70 -9.92 6.41
C GLU A 152 10.20 -8.62 7.05
N PRO A 153 9.40 -7.99 7.94
CA PRO A 153 9.85 -6.79 8.61
C PRO A 153 11.05 -7.09 9.50
N VAL A 154 11.92 -6.10 9.66
CA VAL A 154 13.17 -6.24 10.42
C VAL A 154 13.02 -5.49 11.73
N LEU A 155 13.03 -6.22 12.84
CA LEU A 155 13.02 -5.64 14.19
C LEU A 155 14.42 -5.13 14.54
N SER A 156 14.50 -3.89 15.02
CA SER A 156 15.74 -3.32 15.55
C SER A 156 16.25 -4.11 16.76
N ALA A 157 17.56 -4.08 16.99
CA ALA A 157 18.19 -4.84 18.09
C ALA A 157 17.69 -4.44 19.49
N ASP A 158 17.21 -3.20 19.65
CA ASP A 158 16.61 -2.70 20.89
C ASP A 158 15.10 -2.98 20.99
N GLY A 159 14.49 -3.57 19.96
CA GLY A 159 13.07 -3.93 19.90
C GLY A 159 12.13 -2.73 19.83
N LYS A 160 12.63 -1.53 19.49
CA LYS A 160 11.83 -0.29 19.47
C LYS A 160 11.35 0.13 18.10
N THR A 161 11.98 -0.37 17.05
CA THR A 161 11.67 0.02 15.68
C THR A 161 11.47 -1.24 14.84
N LEU A 162 10.39 -1.27 14.08
CA LEU A 162 10.12 -2.31 13.10
C LEU A 162 10.23 -1.69 11.71
N TYR A 163 11.17 -2.18 10.91
CA TYR A 163 11.45 -1.65 9.57
C TYR A 163 10.75 -2.45 8.50
N PHE A 164 10.24 -1.74 7.49
CA PHE A 164 9.57 -2.32 6.33
C PHE A 164 10.15 -1.74 5.05
N CYS A 165 10.25 -2.59 4.03
CA CYS A 165 10.67 -2.19 2.70
C CYS A 165 9.52 -2.37 1.71
N MET A 166 9.09 -1.28 1.09
CA MET A 166 7.91 -1.23 0.24
C MET A 166 8.27 -0.89 -1.20
N GLU A 167 8.02 -1.79 -2.13
CA GLU A 167 8.21 -1.55 -3.56
C GLU A 167 6.90 -1.07 -4.22
N PHE A 168 6.99 -0.03 -5.03
CA PHE A 168 5.95 0.48 -5.90
C PHE A 168 6.45 0.39 -7.34
N ARG A 169 5.82 -0.46 -8.15
CA ARG A 169 6.08 -0.55 -9.59
C ARG A 169 4.93 0.05 -10.38
N ASP A 170 5.24 0.62 -11.54
CA ASP A 170 4.26 1.07 -12.53
C ASP A 170 3.33 -0.09 -12.92
N MET A 171 2.12 -0.09 -12.33
CA MET A 171 1.03 -1.00 -12.68
C MET A 171 0.12 -0.39 -13.77
N GLY A 172 0.63 0.55 -14.56
CA GLY A 172 -0.14 1.31 -15.55
C GLY A 172 -0.71 2.60 -14.99
N TRP A 173 0.09 3.38 -14.25
CA TRP A 173 -0.32 4.68 -13.71
C TRP A 173 -0.45 5.73 -14.82
N ARG A 174 -1.51 5.63 -15.64
CA ARG A 174 -1.74 6.51 -16.80
C ARG A 174 -1.78 8.00 -16.46
N GLU A 175 -2.09 8.32 -15.21
CA GLU A 175 -2.23 9.69 -14.68
C GLU A 175 -0.91 10.24 -14.09
N VAL A 176 0.04 9.37 -13.72
CA VAL A 176 1.34 9.76 -13.16
C VAL A 176 2.41 9.62 -14.23
N ARG A 177 2.86 10.74 -14.79
CA ARG A 177 3.84 10.74 -15.91
C ARG A 177 5.27 10.38 -15.48
N SER A 178 5.62 10.68 -14.23
CA SER A 178 6.96 10.51 -13.67
C SER A 178 6.89 10.68 -12.16
N LEU A 179 7.52 9.79 -11.38
CA LEU A 179 7.66 9.97 -9.94
C LEU A 179 8.72 11.02 -9.58
N LEU A 180 9.73 11.18 -10.45
CA LEU A 180 10.85 12.12 -10.23
C LEU A 180 10.42 13.60 -10.28
N ASP A 181 9.33 13.88 -10.99
CA ASP A 181 8.84 15.24 -11.21
C ASP A 181 7.58 15.58 -10.38
N GLY A 182 7.04 14.60 -9.64
CA GLY A 182 5.79 14.72 -8.90
C GLY A 182 5.99 14.94 -7.40
N THR A 183 5.01 15.57 -6.76
CA THR A 183 4.99 15.76 -5.31
C THR A 183 4.55 14.47 -4.62
N ILE A 184 5.46 13.79 -3.93
CA ILE A 184 5.15 12.60 -3.14
C ILE A 184 4.57 13.02 -1.79
N THR A 185 3.35 12.58 -1.50
CA THR A 185 2.68 12.76 -0.22
C THR A 185 2.54 11.41 0.48
N PHE A 186 3.03 11.31 1.71
CA PHE A 186 2.85 10.15 2.57
C PHE A 186 1.72 10.43 3.57
N GLN A 187 0.77 9.50 3.68
CA GLN A 187 -0.32 9.56 4.66
C GLN A 187 -0.45 8.21 5.36
N ALA A 188 -0.39 8.16 6.69
CA ALA A 188 -0.73 7.00 7.50
C ALA A 188 -2.14 7.16 8.12
N GLY A 189 -3.10 6.34 7.69
CA GLY A 189 -4.41 6.16 8.32
C GLY A 189 -4.37 5.41 9.65
N GLY A 190 -3.22 4.77 9.94
CA GLY A 190 -2.78 4.41 11.28
C GLY A 190 -2.71 2.94 11.60
N VAL A 191 -2.27 2.65 12.83
CA VAL A 191 -1.87 1.30 13.24
C VAL A 191 -2.95 0.62 14.07
N ALA A 192 -3.24 -0.62 13.71
CA ALA A 192 -4.16 -1.56 14.28
C ALA A 192 -3.45 -2.92 14.33
N LYS A 193 -3.87 -3.79 15.24
CA LYS A 193 -3.41 -5.18 15.28
C LYS A 193 -4.42 -6.03 14.51
N ALA A 194 -3.94 -6.95 13.68
CA ALA A 194 -4.82 -7.87 12.99
C ALA A 194 -5.46 -8.75 14.07
N PRO A 195 -6.77 -8.99 14.03
CA PRO A 195 -7.36 -9.97 14.92
C PRO A 195 -6.71 -11.34 14.65
N GLU A 196 -6.54 -12.16 15.69
CA GLU A 196 -5.96 -13.51 15.56
C GLU A 196 -6.73 -14.36 14.52
N GLU A 197 -8.03 -14.13 14.41
CA GLU A 197 -8.88 -14.67 13.36
C GLU A 197 -9.54 -13.52 12.57
N PRO A 198 -9.52 -13.55 11.23
CA PRO A 198 -10.21 -12.54 10.43
C PRO A 198 -11.71 -12.59 10.73
N LEU A 199 -12.33 -11.41 10.84
CA LEU A 199 -13.79 -11.33 10.90
C LEU A 199 -14.37 -11.82 9.58
N THR A 200 -14.95 -13.01 9.59
CA THR A 200 -15.60 -13.62 8.43
C THR A 200 -17.12 -13.60 8.59
N GLY A 201 -17.83 -13.69 7.47
CA GLY A 201 -19.28 -13.62 7.44
C GLY A 201 -19.84 -14.07 6.10
N THR A 202 -21.14 -14.35 6.08
CA THR A 202 -21.89 -14.64 4.86
C THR A 202 -22.97 -13.61 4.69
N VAL A 203 -23.17 -13.19 3.45
CA VAL A 203 -24.23 -12.25 3.06
C VAL A 203 -25.15 -12.96 2.11
N ASP A 204 -26.46 -12.86 2.35
CA ASP A 204 -27.46 -13.38 1.44
C ASP A 204 -27.61 -12.40 0.26
N LEU A 205 -27.35 -12.90 -0.95
CA LEU A 205 -27.44 -12.13 -2.19
C LEU A 205 -28.81 -12.28 -2.86
N ALA A 206 -29.78 -12.99 -2.26
CA ALA A 206 -31.13 -13.10 -2.81
C ALA A 206 -31.76 -11.74 -3.18
N PRO A 207 -31.59 -10.65 -2.40
CA PRO A 207 -32.11 -9.34 -2.80
C PRO A 207 -31.50 -8.78 -4.09
N LEU A 208 -30.27 -9.16 -4.47
CA LEU A 208 -29.71 -8.79 -5.78
C LEU A 208 -30.45 -9.46 -6.93
N ALA A 209 -30.97 -10.68 -6.73
CA ALA A 209 -31.72 -11.40 -7.76
C ALA A 209 -33.10 -10.77 -8.03
N GLU A 210 -33.59 -9.92 -7.12
CA GLU A 210 -34.81 -9.12 -7.33
C GLU A 210 -34.54 -7.86 -8.19
N ARG A 211 -33.26 -7.55 -8.44
CA ARG A 211 -32.83 -6.47 -9.34
C ARG A 211 -32.40 -7.04 -10.68
N GLU A 212 -32.46 -6.21 -11.71
CA GLU A 212 -31.85 -6.53 -12.99
C GLU A 212 -30.32 -6.47 -12.83
N VAL A 213 -29.64 -7.60 -13.03
CA VAL A 213 -28.18 -7.67 -13.04
C VAL A 213 -27.70 -7.40 -14.47
N PRO A 214 -27.11 -6.23 -14.75
CA PRO A 214 -26.74 -5.83 -16.10
C PRO A 214 -25.61 -6.70 -16.65
N SER A 215 -25.66 -6.97 -17.95
CA SER A 215 -24.55 -7.56 -18.69
C SER A 215 -23.75 -6.44 -19.36
N LEU A 216 -22.48 -6.33 -19.02
CA LEU A 216 -21.57 -5.32 -19.56
C LEU A 216 -20.69 -5.91 -20.67
N GLU A 217 -20.36 -5.06 -21.63
CA GLU A 217 -19.42 -5.38 -22.71
C GLU A 217 -18.00 -5.58 -22.17
N ARG A 218 -17.18 -6.36 -22.90
CA ARG A 218 -15.77 -6.59 -22.54
C ARG A 218 -14.98 -5.29 -22.37
N GLU A 219 -15.23 -4.33 -23.26
CA GLU A 219 -14.47 -3.07 -23.36
C GLU A 219 -15.09 -1.91 -22.54
N ARG A 220 -15.95 -2.22 -21.57
CA ARG A 220 -16.60 -1.23 -20.71
C ARG A 220 -15.58 -0.36 -19.97
N THR A 221 -15.99 0.88 -19.68
CA THR A 221 -15.24 1.82 -18.83
C THR A 221 -15.55 1.59 -17.34
N ARG A 222 -14.80 2.24 -16.44
CA ARG A 222 -15.13 2.21 -15.00
C ARG A 222 -16.42 2.95 -14.71
N GLU A 223 -16.69 4.00 -15.48
CA GLU A 223 -17.90 4.80 -15.43
C GLU A 223 -19.14 3.99 -15.84
N ASP A 224 -19.04 3.16 -16.89
CA ASP A 224 -20.12 2.26 -17.30
C ASP A 224 -20.46 1.27 -16.18
N ALA A 225 -19.44 0.70 -15.52
CA ALA A 225 -19.64 -0.22 -14.39
C ALA A 225 -20.26 0.49 -13.19
N ALA A 226 -19.77 1.68 -12.84
CA ALA A 226 -20.33 2.48 -11.75
C ALA A 226 -21.81 2.80 -11.99
N GLN A 227 -22.15 3.29 -13.19
CA GLN A 227 -23.52 3.62 -13.55
C GLN A 227 -24.46 2.40 -13.46
N ALA A 228 -24.01 1.24 -13.96
CA ALA A 228 -24.76 -0.01 -13.94
C ALA A 228 -25.02 -0.53 -12.51
N VAL A 229 -24.07 -0.33 -11.61
CA VAL A 229 -24.20 -0.66 -10.18
C VAL A 229 -25.17 0.31 -9.49
N GLU A 230 -25.02 1.61 -9.72
CA GLU A 230 -25.86 2.64 -9.09
C GLU A 230 -27.34 2.53 -9.48
N GLN A 231 -27.63 2.14 -10.72
CA GLN A 231 -29.00 1.93 -11.19
C GLN A 231 -29.75 0.81 -10.45
N GLN A 232 -29.05 -0.14 -9.83
CA GLN A 232 -29.69 -1.20 -9.05
C GLN A 232 -30.24 -0.68 -7.71
N ASP A 233 -29.77 0.47 -7.24
CA ASP A 233 -30.19 1.14 -5.99
C ASP A 233 -30.33 0.13 -4.84
N ILE A 234 -29.21 -0.53 -4.53
CA ILE A 234 -29.15 -1.58 -3.52
C ILE A 234 -27.97 -1.33 -2.56
N ALA A 235 -28.22 -1.69 -1.31
CA ALA A 235 -27.29 -1.58 -0.20
C ALA A 235 -27.55 -2.74 0.76
N LEU A 236 -26.83 -3.85 0.58
CA LEU A 236 -26.98 -5.01 1.47
C LEU A 236 -25.93 -4.95 2.57
N PRO A 237 -26.34 -5.05 3.85
CA PRO A 237 -25.40 -5.04 4.97
C PRO A 237 -24.52 -6.29 4.94
N LEU A 238 -23.25 -6.11 5.30
CA LEU A 238 -22.35 -7.24 5.59
C LEU A 238 -22.61 -7.77 7.01
N SER A 239 -22.10 -8.97 7.33
CA SER A 239 -22.34 -9.59 8.66
C SER A 239 -21.82 -8.76 9.85
N GLN A 240 -20.92 -7.81 9.61
CA GLN A 240 -20.33 -6.92 10.62
C GLN A 240 -20.82 -5.47 10.49
N ASP A 241 -22.02 -5.25 9.92
CA ASP A 241 -22.61 -3.93 9.68
C ASP A 241 -22.70 -3.03 10.93
N HIS A 242 -22.94 -3.61 12.10
CA HIS A 242 -23.01 -2.91 13.39
C HIS A 242 -21.65 -2.33 13.80
N LEU A 243 -20.55 -2.87 13.29
CA LEU A 243 -19.20 -2.34 13.49
C LEU A 243 -18.83 -1.38 12.36
N PHE A 244 -19.10 -1.76 11.11
CA PHE A 244 -18.61 -1.07 9.92
C PHE A 244 -19.75 -0.85 8.89
N PRO A 245 -20.70 0.05 9.17
CA PRO A 245 -21.94 0.18 8.39
C PRO A 245 -21.74 0.68 6.96
N ARG A 246 -20.57 1.25 6.62
CA ARG A 246 -20.28 1.76 5.27
C ARG A 246 -19.84 0.67 4.29
N TYR A 247 -19.51 -0.52 4.79
CA TYR A 247 -19.15 -1.67 3.95
C TYR A 247 -20.39 -2.49 3.66
N GLN A 248 -20.79 -2.53 2.40
CA GLN A 248 -22.07 -3.05 1.94
C GLN A 248 -21.93 -3.59 0.51
N VAL A 249 -22.78 -4.55 0.15
CA VAL A 249 -22.93 -4.93 -1.26
C VAL A 249 -23.74 -3.85 -1.97
N ARG A 250 -23.18 -3.26 -3.03
CA ARG A 250 -23.75 -2.13 -3.77
C ARG A 250 -24.38 -2.53 -5.10
N GLY A 251 -24.19 -3.76 -5.55
CA GLY A 251 -24.77 -4.27 -6.79
C GLY A 251 -23.99 -5.46 -7.35
N ALA A 252 -24.35 -5.87 -8.56
CA ALA A 252 -23.62 -6.86 -9.33
C ALA A 252 -23.68 -6.56 -10.83
N TYR A 253 -22.79 -7.13 -11.62
CA TYR A 253 -22.92 -7.14 -13.08
C TYR A 253 -22.30 -8.42 -13.65
N VAL A 254 -22.68 -8.80 -14.86
CA VAL A 254 -22.05 -9.89 -15.60
C VAL A 254 -21.15 -9.29 -16.67
N GLN A 255 -19.92 -9.78 -16.76
CA GLN A 255 -18.99 -9.41 -17.83
C GLN A 255 -18.35 -10.68 -18.36
N GLU A 256 -18.49 -10.94 -19.66
CA GLU A 256 -17.97 -12.14 -20.32
C GLU A 256 -18.40 -13.46 -19.66
N GLY A 257 -19.65 -13.53 -19.18
CA GLY A 257 -20.17 -14.71 -18.48
C GLY A 257 -19.64 -14.89 -17.05
N THR A 258 -18.83 -13.96 -16.55
CA THR A 258 -18.36 -13.93 -15.16
C THR A 258 -19.23 -12.98 -14.35
N LEU A 259 -19.71 -13.43 -13.19
CA LEU A 259 -20.47 -12.58 -12.27
C LEU A 259 -19.50 -11.77 -11.42
N ALA A 260 -19.66 -10.46 -11.40
CA ALA A 260 -18.97 -9.55 -10.50
C ALA A 260 -19.92 -9.05 -9.42
N VAL A 261 -19.58 -9.25 -8.14
CA VAL A 261 -20.30 -8.70 -6.99
C VAL A 261 -19.56 -7.47 -6.48
N VAL A 262 -20.26 -6.35 -6.35
CA VAL A 262 -19.65 -5.05 -6.06
C VAL A 262 -19.88 -4.68 -4.60
N VAL A 263 -18.78 -4.46 -3.88
CA VAL A 263 -18.79 -4.22 -2.42
C VAL A 263 -18.09 -2.90 -2.12
N SER A 264 -18.73 -2.02 -1.35
CA SER A 264 -18.10 -0.78 -0.87
C SER A 264 -16.97 -1.07 0.10
N GLN A 265 -15.91 -0.28 -0.01
CA GLN A 265 -14.69 -0.38 0.77
C GLN A 265 -14.53 0.80 1.75
N GLY A 266 -15.62 1.48 2.07
CA GLY A 266 -15.57 2.77 2.74
C GLY A 266 -15.12 3.90 1.81
N GLU A 267 -14.60 4.96 2.40
CA GLU A 267 -14.05 6.09 1.65
C GLU A 267 -12.66 5.73 1.11
N SER A 268 -12.38 6.02 -0.17
CA SER A 268 -11.01 5.85 -0.70
C SER A 268 -10.10 6.79 0.05
N GLY A 269 -9.44 6.30 1.07
CA GLY A 269 -8.66 7.17 1.94
C GLY A 269 -8.40 6.55 3.27
N GLN A 270 -9.39 5.80 3.76
CA GLN A 270 -9.68 5.85 5.16
C GLN A 270 -10.08 4.49 5.68
N VAL A 271 -9.50 4.16 6.82
CA VAL A 271 -9.92 3.07 7.69
C VAL A 271 -11.16 3.51 8.47
N GLU A 272 -12.24 2.74 8.38
CA GLU A 272 -13.37 2.92 9.30
C GLU A 272 -13.00 2.31 10.66
N ARG A 273 -13.29 3.03 11.75
CA ARG A 273 -12.97 2.60 13.11
C ARG A 273 -14.23 2.37 13.92
N SER A 274 -14.23 1.30 14.72
CA SER A 274 -15.31 0.94 15.64
C SER A 274 -14.74 0.44 16.96
N GLY A 275 -14.75 1.30 17.98
CA GLY A 275 -14.09 1.03 19.25
C GLY A 275 -12.58 0.79 19.05
N ALA A 276 -12.11 -0.40 19.44
CA ALA A 276 -10.72 -0.82 19.25
C ALA A 276 -10.42 -1.44 17.87
N LEU A 277 -11.46 -1.62 17.03
CA LEU A 277 -11.33 -2.27 15.72
C LEU A 277 -11.21 -1.23 14.60
N ALA A 278 -10.53 -1.66 13.54
CA ALA A 278 -10.29 -0.90 12.33
C ALA A 278 -10.57 -1.81 11.13
N CYS A 279 -11.30 -1.30 10.13
CA CYS A 279 -11.53 -1.98 8.86
C CYS A 279 -10.82 -1.21 7.75
N ALA A 280 -9.86 -1.85 7.09
CA ALA A 280 -9.12 -1.28 5.95
C ALA A 280 -9.69 -1.72 4.59
N GLY A 281 -10.63 -2.68 4.60
CA GLY A 281 -11.20 -3.24 3.38
C GLY A 281 -11.94 -4.54 3.65
N VAL A 282 -12.71 -4.95 2.65
CA VAL A 282 -13.44 -6.22 2.60
C VAL A 282 -12.96 -7.01 1.40
N THR A 283 -12.76 -8.30 1.59
CA THR A 283 -12.49 -9.24 0.50
C THR A 283 -13.62 -10.26 0.42
N ALA A 284 -14.00 -10.64 -0.80
CA ALA A 284 -14.97 -11.70 -1.04
C ALA A 284 -14.24 -12.95 -1.53
N GLY A 285 -14.19 -14.00 -0.70
CA GLY A 285 -13.41 -15.20 -1.01
C GLY A 285 -14.11 -16.17 -1.97
N ALA A 286 -15.42 -16.37 -1.77
CA ALA A 286 -16.20 -17.31 -2.57
C ALA A 286 -17.67 -16.88 -2.64
N LEU A 287 -18.31 -17.26 -3.74
CA LEU A 287 -19.76 -17.22 -3.94
C LEU A 287 -20.31 -18.65 -3.84
N THR A 288 -21.39 -18.86 -3.09
CA THR A 288 -22.02 -20.18 -2.95
C THR A 288 -23.43 -20.15 -3.53
N ASP A 289 -23.74 -21.06 -4.46
CA ASP A 289 -25.12 -21.27 -4.92
C ASP A 289 -25.90 -22.01 -3.82
N SER A 290 -26.86 -21.34 -3.20
CA SER A 290 -27.66 -21.88 -2.11
C SER A 290 -28.55 -23.07 -2.52
N ARG A 291 -28.80 -23.26 -3.82
CA ARG A 291 -29.63 -24.36 -4.35
C ARG A 291 -28.84 -25.65 -4.52
N THR A 292 -27.57 -25.54 -4.89
CA THR A 292 -26.71 -26.70 -5.24
C THR A 292 -25.59 -26.94 -4.24
N GLY A 293 -25.25 -25.93 -3.43
CA GLY A 293 -24.07 -25.93 -2.56
C GLY A 293 -22.75 -25.73 -3.31
N GLN A 294 -22.79 -25.49 -4.63
CA GLN A 294 -21.58 -25.27 -5.43
C GLN A 294 -20.91 -23.95 -5.03
N GLN A 295 -19.59 -24.01 -4.82
CA GLN A 295 -18.76 -22.85 -4.53
C GLN A 295 -17.99 -22.40 -5.76
N TYR A 296 -17.97 -21.09 -5.96
CA TYR A 296 -17.21 -20.39 -6.99
C TYR A 296 -16.19 -19.50 -6.29
N LEU A 297 -14.90 -19.72 -6.54
CA LEU A 297 -13.84 -18.93 -5.92
C LEU A 297 -13.69 -17.59 -6.64
N CYS A 298 -13.29 -16.56 -5.90
CA CYS A 298 -12.96 -15.27 -6.49
C CYS A 298 -11.76 -15.41 -7.44
N THR A 299 -11.94 -15.01 -8.70
CA THR A 299 -10.92 -15.11 -9.76
C THR A 299 -10.26 -13.78 -10.09
N GLY A 300 -10.83 -12.67 -9.66
CA GLY A 300 -10.29 -11.34 -9.90
C GLY A 300 -11.03 -10.28 -9.09
N ALA A 301 -10.41 -9.11 -8.99
CA ALA A 301 -11.05 -7.95 -8.37
C ALA A 301 -10.62 -6.67 -9.07
N GLU A 302 -11.56 -5.73 -9.23
CA GLU A 302 -11.29 -4.40 -9.81
C GLU A 302 -11.92 -3.32 -8.93
N GLY A 303 -11.16 -2.25 -8.68
CA GLY A 303 -11.64 -1.09 -7.94
C GLY A 303 -12.05 0.07 -8.84
N PHE A 304 -13.14 0.75 -8.49
CA PHE A 304 -13.59 1.97 -9.15
C PHE A 304 -14.41 2.83 -8.17
N PRO A 305 -14.49 4.15 -8.40
CA PRO A 305 -15.34 5.03 -7.61
C PRO A 305 -16.79 5.01 -8.11
N LEU A 306 -17.74 5.18 -7.21
CA LEU A 306 -19.12 5.56 -7.52
C LEU A 306 -19.25 7.09 -7.63
N SER A 307 -20.36 7.58 -8.18
CA SER A 307 -20.64 9.01 -8.35
C SER A 307 -20.71 9.79 -7.03
N ASP A 308 -21.07 9.11 -5.94
CA ASP A 308 -21.08 9.65 -4.57
C ASP A 308 -19.68 9.71 -3.92
N GLY A 309 -18.63 9.27 -4.62
CA GLY A 309 -17.26 9.21 -4.13
C GLY A 309 -16.92 7.94 -3.32
N THR A 310 -17.89 7.04 -3.11
CA THR A 310 -17.64 5.75 -2.45
C THR A 310 -16.70 4.91 -3.31
N TRP A 311 -15.66 4.36 -2.68
CA TRP A 311 -14.81 3.38 -3.35
C TRP A 311 -15.44 2.00 -3.26
N VAL A 312 -15.51 1.29 -4.39
CA VAL A 312 -16.01 -0.08 -4.44
C VAL A 312 -14.97 -1.01 -5.04
N MET A 313 -15.07 -2.29 -4.70
CA MET A 313 -14.36 -3.39 -5.35
C MET A 313 -15.39 -4.35 -5.94
N ALA A 314 -15.26 -4.63 -7.23
CA ALA A 314 -16.00 -5.66 -7.93
C ALA A 314 -15.20 -6.97 -7.87
N PHE A 315 -15.72 -7.98 -7.17
CA PHE A 315 -15.13 -9.31 -7.05
C PHE A 315 -15.75 -10.26 -8.07
N SER A 316 -14.92 -10.82 -8.94
CA SER A 316 -15.34 -11.68 -10.05
C SER A 316 -15.35 -13.15 -9.65
N PHE A 317 -16.41 -13.87 -9.99
CA PHE A 317 -16.62 -15.29 -9.72
C PHE A 317 -16.94 -16.00 -11.04
N ALA A 318 -16.03 -16.86 -11.48
CA ALA A 318 -16.21 -17.69 -12.68
C ALA A 318 -16.66 -19.10 -12.28
N GLY A 319 -17.52 -19.70 -13.11
CA GLY A 319 -18.01 -21.08 -12.99
C GLY A 319 -17.35 -22.05 -13.95
#